data_AF-A0AAU9KW69-F1
#
_entry.id   AF-A0AAU9KW69-F1
#
_cell.length_a   1.000
_cell.length_b   1.000
_cell.length_c   1.000
_cell.angle_alpha   90.00
_cell.angle_beta   90.00
_cell.angle_gamma   90.00
#
_symmetry.space_group_name_H-M   'P 1'
#
loop_
_entity.id
_entity.type
_entity.pdbx_description
1 polymer ?
#
loop_
_entity_poly.entity_id
_entity_poly.type
_entity_poly.pdbx_seq_one_letter_code
_entity_poly.pdbx_strand_id
1 'polypeptide(L)'
;MKLNVPSLSSPNSTSMSIALALTVALQVLIYRKTIQDVVRDGRKRLLVFKTMHRRFGNQRLKRLNSLGNDRKSQWMWKKGSGVSSAMASGGSEANAEDTSSTDGFMTSQKKIVLVMVGLPARGKSFVVHKTMRYIEWLGFPTRMFNVGNLRRKLGKAGENANFFSPNNADATRLREEMAMNALDELLEWVETEGHVAVFDATNTTKLRRQHILKKVSLHRNIRVVFVESVCDNEELLEANYHRKLLNADYKDKEPEVALVDFMQRVQEYEKVYETIEDTEDDGNACYVKVYNAGEKIQARHCQGFLQSQIVSLLQNIHLGPRRIWLVRVGPSVTSCKGILGLDTDLAPKGHRVAYAIMRFVENLELERPMEIWTSPMKRSRETASYLPTRNLKRYVTTTLLNELGGGDFEGLTYEEIERFYPKHYAARLQDKLRYRYPGVGGESYVDVISRLRSLILEFERKKRDVLVICSESILRCLMGYFSGCEAAQVPHLQIYEDTVIELKPHRDGCDIKLIPLEFEEGAV
;
A
#
# COMPACT_ATOMS: atom_id res chain seq x y z
N MET A 1 -37.59 -41.20 22.47
CA MET A 1 -38.27 -42.05 21.47
C MET A 1 -38.69 -43.35 22.14
N LYS A 2 -39.99 -43.62 22.24
CA LYS A 2 -40.53 -44.91 22.69
C LYS A 2 -40.36 -45.92 21.56
N LEU A 3 -39.71 -47.05 21.82
CA LEU A 3 -39.59 -48.16 20.85
C LEU A 3 -40.70 -49.18 21.13
N ASN A 4 -41.61 -49.34 20.17
CA ASN A 4 -42.58 -50.44 20.13
C ASN A 4 -41.85 -51.75 19.83
N VAL A 5 -42.13 -52.79 20.62
CA VAL A 5 -41.65 -54.16 20.36
C VAL A 5 -42.83 -54.98 19.86
N PRO A 6 -42.74 -55.69 18.72
CA PRO A 6 -43.81 -56.57 18.27
C PRO A 6 -43.78 -57.90 19.05
N SER A 7 -44.97 -58.38 19.39
CA SER A 7 -45.22 -59.67 20.04
C SER A 7 -44.84 -60.84 19.13
N LEU A 8 -43.96 -61.73 19.60
CA LEU A 8 -43.66 -63.01 18.98
C LEU A 8 -44.06 -64.17 19.90
N SER A 9 -44.85 -65.09 19.33
CA SER A 9 -45.31 -66.35 19.90
C SER A 9 -44.16 -67.35 20.07
N SER A 10 -44.14 -68.05 21.22
CA SER A 10 -43.14 -69.05 21.61
C SER A 10 -43.15 -70.30 20.71
N PRO A 11 -41.96 -70.86 20.38
CA PRO A 11 -41.36 -71.84 21.29
C PRO A 11 -39.86 -71.61 21.60
N ASN A 12 -39.42 -72.21 22.71
CA ASN A 12 -38.09 -72.26 23.32
C ASN A 12 -37.63 -70.97 24.05
N SER A 13 -38.26 -70.72 25.20
CA SER A 13 -38.01 -69.56 26.09
C SER A 13 -36.58 -69.44 26.61
N THR A 14 -35.82 -70.53 26.69
CA THR A 14 -34.43 -70.53 27.18
C THR A 14 -33.41 -70.09 26.13
N SER A 15 -33.54 -70.51 24.86
CA SER A 15 -32.56 -70.15 23.82
C SER A 15 -32.69 -68.69 23.37
N MET A 16 -33.92 -68.18 23.25
CA MET A 16 -34.17 -66.77 22.94
C MET A 16 -33.71 -65.83 24.06
N SER A 17 -33.88 -66.22 25.32
CA SER A 17 -33.41 -65.41 26.47
C SER A 17 -31.89 -65.33 26.52
N ILE A 18 -31.18 -66.42 26.19
CA ILE A 18 -29.72 -66.44 26.11
C ILE A 18 -29.21 -65.60 24.93
N ALA A 19 -29.85 -65.70 23.76
CA ALA A 19 -29.49 -64.90 22.59
C ALA A 19 -29.71 -63.40 22.81
N LEU A 20 -30.80 -63.02 23.48
CA LEU A 20 -31.09 -61.64 23.86
C LEU A 20 -30.10 -61.12 24.92
N ALA A 21 -29.77 -61.95 25.91
CA ALA A 21 -28.77 -61.60 26.92
C ALA A 21 -27.37 -61.41 26.30
N LEU A 22 -26.98 -62.27 25.35
CA LEU A 22 -25.70 -62.15 24.64
C LEU A 22 -25.65 -60.91 23.75
N THR A 23 -26.73 -60.58 23.04
CA THR A 23 -26.78 -59.38 22.20
C THR A 23 -26.76 -58.09 23.02
N VAL A 24 -27.49 -58.03 24.14
CA VAL A 24 -27.41 -56.90 25.08
C VAL A 24 -26.01 -56.78 25.69
N ALA A 25 -25.39 -57.90 26.10
CA ALA A 25 -24.03 -57.90 26.62
C ALA A 25 -23.01 -57.41 25.57
N LEU A 26 -23.16 -57.83 24.31
CA LEU A 26 -22.29 -57.39 23.21
C LEU A 26 -22.47 -55.89 22.93
N GLN A 27 -23.72 -55.41 22.94
CA GLN A 27 -24.05 -53.99 22.76
C GLN A 27 -23.42 -53.14 23.87
N VAL A 28 -23.52 -53.57 25.13
CA VAL A 28 -22.90 -52.90 26.29
C VAL A 28 -21.38 -52.89 26.18
N LEU A 29 -20.76 -53.99 25.73
CA LEU A 29 -19.31 -54.05 25.54
C LEU A 29 -18.82 -53.11 24.43
N ILE A 30 -19.53 -53.06 23.29
CA ILE A 30 -19.23 -52.15 22.20
C ILE A 30 -19.37 -50.70 22.67
N TYR A 31 -20.49 -50.36 23.31
CA TYR A 31 -20.75 -49.00 23.79
C TYR A 31 -19.72 -48.57 24.85
N ARG A 32 -19.33 -49.47 25.76
CA ARG A 32 -18.28 -49.23 26.75
C ARG A 32 -16.93 -48.98 26.08
N LYS A 33 -16.57 -49.75 25.04
CA LYS A 33 -15.32 -49.58 24.30
C LYS A 33 -15.30 -48.24 23.54
N THR A 34 -16.39 -47.89 22.87
CA THR A 34 -16.54 -46.60 22.16
C THR A 34 -16.43 -45.41 23.12
N ILE A 35 -17.11 -45.46 24.28
CA ILE A 35 -17.00 -44.40 25.31
C ILE A 35 -15.57 -44.34 25.84
N GLN A 36 -14.91 -45.47 26.11
CA GLN A 36 -13.53 -45.50 26.58
C GLN A 36 -12.56 -44.90 25.56
N ASP A 37 -12.75 -45.16 24.27
CA ASP A 37 -11.92 -44.59 23.21
C ASP A 37 -12.17 -43.09 23.03
N VAL A 38 -13.42 -42.63 23.09
CA VAL A 38 -13.77 -41.19 23.08
C VAL A 38 -13.19 -40.47 24.30
N VAL A 39 -13.27 -41.06 25.50
CA VAL A 39 -12.66 -40.50 26.72
C VAL A 39 -11.14 -40.51 26.64
N ARG A 40 -10.53 -41.55 26.05
CA ARG A 40 -9.08 -41.64 25.86
C ARG A 40 -8.58 -40.62 24.83
N ASP A 41 -9.29 -40.40 23.73
CA ASP A 41 -8.95 -39.38 22.73
C ASP A 41 -9.19 -37.97 23.28
N GLY A 42 -10.30 -37.76 23.99
CA GLY A 42 -10.56 -36.52 24.73
C GLY A 42 -9.47 -36.21 25.75
N ARG A 43 -9.02 -37.21 26.52
CA ARG A 43 -7.88 -37.06 27.45
C ARG A 43 -6.57 -36.79 26.73
N LYS A 44 -6.29 -37.42 25.60
CA LYS A 44 -5.07 -37.15 24.79
C LYS A 44 -5.08 -35.73 24.24
N ARG A 45 -6.19 -35.27 23.66
CA ARG A 45 -6.35 -33.89 23.16
C ARG A 45 -6.26 -32.87 24.29
N LEU A 46 -6.89 -33.13 25.43
CA LEU A 46 -6.82 -32.27 26.61
C LEU A 46 -5.40 -32.26 27.21
N LEU A 47 -4.69 -33.40 27.18
CA LEU A 47 -3.30 -33.48 27.61
C LEU A 47 -2.43 -32.67 26.65
N VAL A 48 -2.49 -32.90 25.34
CA VAL A 48 -1.74 -32.12 24.32
C VAL A 48 -2.04 -30.62 24.44
N PHE A 49 -3.31 -30.24 24.60
CA PHE A 49 -3.71 -28.86 24.84
C PHE A 49 -3.11 -28.33 26.14
N LYS A 50 -3.20 -29.05 27.27
CA LYS A 50 -2.58 -28.65 28.55
C LYS A 50 -1.05 -28.63 28.50
N THR A 51 -0.39 -29.55 27.79
CA THR A 51 1.08 -29.59 27.68
C THR A 51 1.58 -28.49 26.75
N MET A 52 0.90 -28.20 25.64
CA MET A 52 1.15 -27.02 24.80
C MET A 52 0.92 -25.75 25.61
N HIS A 53 -0.25 -25.60 26.24
CA HIS A 53 -0.59 -24.42 27.02
C HIS A 53 0.33 -24.23 28.24
N ARG A 54 0.89 -25.29 28.82
CA ARG A 54 1.86 -25.22 29.93
C ARG A 54 3.30 -24.99 29.46
N ARG A 55 3.75 -25.59 28.35
CA ARG A 55 5.08 -25.31 27.73
C ARG A 55 5.13 -23.90 27.16
N PHE A 56 4.09 -23.48 26.45
CA PHE A 56 3.99 -22.12 25.91
C PHE A 56 3.64 -21.13 27.01
N GLY A 57 2.66 -21.38 27.88
CA GLY A 57 2.25 -20.45 28.94
C GLY A 57 3.38 -20.05 29.90
N ASN A 58 4.11 -21.00 30.48
CA ASN A 58 5.06 -20.67 31.56
C ASN A 58 6.38 -20.03 31.09
N GLN A 59 6.83 -20.30 29.87
CA GLN A 59 8.00 -19.62 29.29
C GLN A 59 7.60 -18.34 28.55
N ARG A 60 6.45 -18.30 27.85
CA ARG A 60 5.94 -17.13 27.12
C ARG A 60 5.39 -16.03 28.04
N LEU A 61 4.63 -16.36 29.10
CA LEU A 61 4.19 -15.35 30.09
C LEU A 61 5.38 -14.74 30.84
N LYS A 62 6.38 -15.54 31.22
CA LYS A 62 7.60 -15.02 31.84
C LYS A 62 8.38 -14.11 30.87
N ARG A 63 8.50 -14.48 29.58
CA ARG A 63 9.17 -13.65 28.55
C ARG A 63 8.39 -12.37 28.23
N LEU A 64 7.08 -12.44 28.03
CA LEU A 64 6.24 -11.28 27.71
C LEU A 64 6.11 -10.31 28.90
N ASN A 65 6.01 -10.83 30.13
CA ASN A 65 5.98 -9.99 31.33
C ASN A 65 7.37 -9.43 31.69
N SER A 66 8.47 -10.15 31.44
CA SER A 66 9.82 -9.63 31.67
C SER A 66 10.23 -8.59 30.62
N LEU A 67 9.74 -8.71 29.38
CA LEU A 67 9.92 -7.69 28.34
C LEU A 67 9.17 -6.40 28.63
N GLY A 68 8.18 -6.42 29.53
CA GLY A 68 7.33 -5.29 29.88
C GLY A 68 7.88 -4.34 30.95
N ASN A 69 9.05 -4.62 31.54
CA ASN A 69 9.68 -3.77 32.57
C ASN A 69 11.01 -3.14 32.15
N ASP A 70 11.84 -3.80 31.33
CA ASP A 70 13.18 -3.27 30.96
C ASP A 70 13.30 -2.76 29.52
N ARG A 71 12.20 -2.77 28.76
CA ARG A 71 12.06 -1.94 27.57
C ARG A 71 10.91 -0.97 27.80
N LYS A 72 11.18 0.11 28.54
CA LYS A 72 10.50 1.36 28.23
C LYS A 72 10.60 1.52 26.71
N SER A 73 9.46 1.66 26.05
CA SER A 73 9.31 2.07 24.66
C SER A 73 9.91 3.46 24.47
N GLN A 74 11.23 3.55 24.63
CA GLN A 74 12.11 4.68 24.35
C GLN A 74 12.96 4.43 23.10
N TRP A 75 12.76 3.29 22.46
CA TRP A 75 13.35 2.96 21.17
C TRP A 75 12.34 3.34 20.10
N MET A 76 12.71 4.33 19.29
CA MET A 76 12.01 4.84 18.10
C MET A 76 11.03 6.00 18.36
N TRP A 77 11.55 7.22 18.15
CA TRP A 77 10.84 8.50 17.97
C TRP A 77 10.29 9.21 19.22
N LYS A 78 11.12 10.04 19.88
CA LYS A 78 10.60 11.19 20.64
C LYS A 78 9.85 12.10 19.66
N LYS A 79 8.60 12.46 19.97
CA LYS A 79 8.00 13.68 19.40
C LYS A 79 8.96 14.83 19.73
N GLY A 80 9.37 15.59 18.72
CA GLY A 80 10.07 16.86 18.91
C GLY A 80 9.25 17.76 19.83
N SER A 81 9.61 17.75 21.10
CA SER A 81 9.24 18.78 22.06
C SER A 81 10.56 19.47 22.37
N GLY A 82 10.76 20.62 21.74
CA GLY A 82 11.92 21.46 22.01
C GLY A 82 11.85 21.99 23.43
N VAL A 83 12.95 21.87 24.17
CA VAL A 83 13.53 22.90 25.06
C VAL A 83 15.04 22.61 25.19
N SER A 84 15.83 23.68 25.07
CA SER A 84 17.29 23.80 25.22
C SER A 84 17.80 23.47 26.64
N SER A 85 19.01 22.88 26.75
CA SER A 85 20.06 23.34 27.68
C SER A 85 21.44 22.67 27.46
N ALA A 86 22.40 23.48 27.00
CA ALA A 86 23.80 23.65 27.47
C ALA A 86 24.83 22.49 27.65
N MET A 87 26.00 22.74 27.03
CA MET A 87 27.41 22.58 27.51
C MET A 87 28.23 21.29 27.29
N ALA A 88 29.16 21.41 26.32
CA ALA A 88 30.61 21.15 26.30
C ALA A 88 31.30 19.92 26.97
N SER A 89 32.11 19.24 26.15
CA SER A 89 33.55 18.90 26.30
C SER A 89 33.95 17.41 26.22
N GLY A 90 35.08 17.16 25.55
CA GLY A 90 35.95 15.97 25.75
C GLY A 90 35.75 14.82 24.76
N GLY A 91 36.77 14.52 23.96
CA GLY A 91 36.77 13.43 22.97
C GLY A 91 37.28 12.09 23.51
N SER A 92 36.94 11.01 22.78
CA SER A 92 37.76 9.82 22.53
C SER A 92 36.98 8.84 21.65
N GLU A 93 37.62 8.37 20.58
CA GLU A 93 37.14 7.30 19.70
C GLU A 93 36.96 5.98 20.47
N ALA A 94 35.81 5.32 20.30
CA ALA A 94 35.67 3.89 20.52
C ALA A 94 34.46 3.33 19.75
N ASN A 95 34.75 2.33 18.92
CA ASN A 95 33.90 1.40 18.16
C ASN A 95 32.41 1.31 18.57
N ALA A 96 31.52 1.58 17.62
CA ALA A 96 30.10 1.29 17.73
C ALA A 96 29.77 -0.02 16.99
N GLU A 97 29.35 -1.02 17.76
CA GLU A 97 28.75 -2.26 17.26
C GLU A 97 27.39 -1.98 16.60
N ASP A 98 27.22 -2.56 15.41
CA ASP A 98 26.02 -2.50 14.57
C ASP A 98 24.80 -3.15 15.27
N THR A 99 23.86 -2.34 15.74
CA THR A 99 22.52 -2.79 16.14
C THR A 99 21.51 -2.47 15.04
N SER A 100 21.13 -3.49 14.27
CA SER A 100 20.10 -3.43 13.25
C SER A 100 18.72 -3.11 13.85
N SER A 101 18.27 -1.86 13.68
CA SER A 101 16.90 -1.42 13.95
C SER A 101 16.37 -0.70 12.70
N THR A 102 15.09 -0.89 12.40
CA THR A 102 14.41 -0.38 11.20
C THR A 102 14.36 1.15 11.10
N ASP A 103 14.71 1.88 12.17
CA ASP A 103 14.93 3.34 12.16
C ASP A 103 16.20 3.78 11.41
N GLY A 104 17.14 2.86 11.19
CA GLY A 104 18.39 3.15 10.45
C GLY A 104 18.18 3.44 8.96
N PHE A 105 17.07 2.99 8.38
CA PHE A 105 16.81 3.18 6.94
C PHE A 105 16.43 4.62 6.58
N MET A 106 15.79 5.37 7.48
CA MET A 106 15.36 6.75 7.21
C MET A 106 16.36 7.80 7.71
N THR A 107 17.09 7.53 8.79
CA THR A 107 18.03 8.49 9.39
C THR A 107 19.36 8.61 8.63
N SER A 108 19.76 7.57 7.89
CA SER A 108 20.99 7.58 7.06
C SER A 108 20.79 8.06 5.62
N GLN A 109 19.56 8.30 5.17
CA GLN A 109 19.30 8.69 3.77
C GLN A 109 19.34 10.20 3.58
N LYS A 110 20.06 10.65 2.54
CA LYS A 110 20.01 12.04 2.08
C LYS A 110 18.56 12.40 1.73
N LYS A 111 18.10 13.56 2.20
CA LYS A 111 16.82 14.15 1.77
C LYS A 111 16.87 14.46 0.28
N ILE A 112 15.73 14.41 -0.40
CA ILE A 112 15.68 14.53 -1.86
C ILE A 112 14.87 15.76 -2.29
N VAL A 113 15.42 16.51 -3.24
CA VAL A 113 14.67 17.51 -4.01
C VAL A 113 14.49 16.98 -5.43
N LEU A 114 13.25 16.62 -5.77
CA LEU A 114 12.84 16.22 -7.11
C LEU A 114 12.56 17.47 -7.94
N VAL A 115 13.44 17.77 -8.89
CA VAL A 115 13.31 18.94 -9.76
C VAL A 115 12.68 18.51 -11.07
N MET A 116 11.43 18.92 -11.31
CA MET A 116 10.75 18.58 -12.56
C MET A 116 11.33 19.38 -13.72
N VAL A 117 11.57 18.72 -14.86
CA VAL A 117 12.08 19.35 -16.08
C VAL A 117 11.17 18.97 -17.26
N GLY A 118 10.95 19.92 -18.16
CA GLY A 118 10.30 19.65 -19.45
C GLY A 118 9.28 20.71 -19.84
N LEU A 119 8.88 20.68 -21.11
CA LEU A 119 7.95 21.62 -21.71
C LEU A 119 6.54 21.53 -21.07
N PRO A 120 5.71 22.59 -21.19
CA PRO A 120 4.30 22.52 -20.80
C PRO A 120 3.58 21.34 -21.48
N ALA A 121 2.60 20.76 -20.78
CA ALA A 121 1.79 19.64 -21.26
C ALA A 121 2.55 18.34 -21.66
N ARG A 122 3.78 18.13 -21.20
CA ARG A 122 4.52 16.87 -21.42
C ARG A 122 4.35 15.81 -20.32
N GLY A 123 3.35 15.94 -19.44
CA GLY A 123 3.04 14.92 -18.42
C GLY A 123 3.72 15.09 -17.05
N LYS A 124 4.39 16.22 -16.78
CA LYS A 124 5.03 16.49 -15.47
C LYS A 124 4.09 16.25 -14.29
N SER A 125 2.88 16.81 -14.32
CA SER A 125 1.90 16.66 -13.22
C SER A 125 1.52 15.18 -12.98
N PHE A 126 1.35 14.39 -14.05
CA PHE A 126 1.10 12.95 -13.94
C PHE A 126 2.25 12.23 -13.21
N VAL A 127 3.49 12.50 -13.64
CA VAL A 127 4.71 11.95 -13.02
C VAL A 127 4.82 12.35 -11.55
N VAL A 128 4.58 13.63 -11.24
CA VAL A 128 4.61 14.16 -9.86
C VAL A 128 3.57 13.48 -8.98
N HIS A 129 2.30 13.46 -9.39
CA HIS A 129 1.21 12.90 -8.57
C HIS A 129 1.41 11.41 -8.30
N LYS A 130 1.85 10.63 -9.29
CA LYS A 130 2.18 9.20 -9.10
C LYS A 130 3.37 9.03 -8.16
N THR A 131 4.43 9.79 -8.35
CA THR A 131 5.65 9.71 -7.54
C THR A 131 5.38 10.07 -6.08
N MET A 132 4.69 11.19 -5.83
CA MET A 132 4.33 11.61 -4.48
C MET A 132 3.48 10.57 -3.77
N ARG A 133 2.39 10.12 -4.40
CA ARG A 133 1.49 9.11 -3.83
C ARG A 133 2.25 7.86 -3.38
N TYR A 134 3.18 7.40 -4.21
CA TYR A 134 3.99 6.23 -3.90
C TYR A 134 4.96 6.48 -2.73
N ILE A 135 5.67 7.60 -2.73
CA ILE A 135 6.65 7.94 -1.68
C ILE A 135 5.95 8.20 -0.33
N GLU A 136 4.82 8.91 -0.33
CA GLU A 136 4.00 9.16 0.86
C GLU A 136 3.43 7.86 1.43
N TRP A 137 2.95 6.98 0.55
CA TRP A 137 2.47 5.65 0.95
C TRP A 137 3.58 4.78 1.55
N LEU A 138 4.83 4.93 1.07
CA LEU A 138 6.01 4.31 1.69
C LEU A 138 6.37 4.91 3.07
N GLY A 139 5.73 6.01 3.47
CA GLY A 139 5.90 6.64 4.78
C GLY A 139 6.91 7.79 4.80
N PHE A 140 7.36 8.28 3.65
CA PHE A 140 8.29 9.41 3.59
C PHE A 140 7.51 10.74 3.49
N PRO A 141 7.73 11.69 4.42
CA PRO A 141 7.11 13.01 4.35
C PRO A 141 7.47 13.70 3.03
N THR A 142 6.43 14.00 2.24
CA THR A 142 6.58 14.53 0.89
C THR A 142 5.69 15.76 0.68
N ARG A 143 6.18 16.74 -0.09
CA ARG A 143 5.41 17.94 -0.43
C ARG A 143 5.79 18.50 -1.80
N MET A 144 4.81 19.06 -2.51
CA MET A 144 5.01 19.74 -3.79
C MET A 144 5.01 21.26 -3.63
N PHE A 145 5.95 21.90 -4.33
CA PHE A 145 6.11 23.34 -4.46
C PHE A 145 5.95 23.70 -5.95
N ASN A 146 4.75 24.18 -6.31
CA ASN A 146 4.39 24.46 -7.69
C ASN A 146 4.49 25.96 -7.98
N VAL A 147 5.48 26.33 -8.81
CA VAL A 147 5.77 27.74 -9.14
C VAL A 147 4.61 28.37 -9.94
N GLY A 148 3.89 27.59 -10.74
CA GLY A 148 2.71 28.05 -11.46
C GLY A 148 1.54 28.41 -10.54
N ASN A 149 1.37 27.71 -9.42
CA ASN A 149 0.39 28.05 -8.38
C ASN A 149 0.78 29.35 -7.67
N LEU A 150 2.06 29.51 -7.33
CA LEU A 150 2.57 30.72 -6.71
C LEU A 150 2.33 31.94 -7.62
N ARG A 151 2.70 31.84 -8.90
CA ARG A 151 2.41 32.87 -9.91
C ARG A 151 0.92 33.25 -9.93
N ARG A 152 0.03 32.26 -9.97
CA ARG A 152 -1.43 32.50 -9.98
C ARG A 152 -1.92 33.18 -8.70
N LYS A 153 -1.39 32.81 -7.53
CA LYS A 153 -1.72 33.44 -6.24
C LYS A 153 -1.27 34.90 -6.18
N LEU A 154 -0.18 35.26 -6.85
CA LEU A 154 0.31 36.64 -6.95
C LEU A 154 -0.44 37.49 -8.00
N GLY A 155 -1.65 37.07 -8.40
CA GLY A 155 -2.50 37.82 -9.33
C GLY A 155 -2.10 37.72 -10.81
N LYS A 156 -1.12 36.86 -11.14
CA LYS A 156 -0.62 36.65 -12.51
C LYS A 156 -1.27 35.43 -13.18
N ALA A 157 -2.56 35.23 -12.93
CA ALA A 157 -3.39 34.24 -13.63
C ALA A 157 -3.85 34.81 -14.98
N GLY A 158 -3.90 33.99 -16.02
CA GLY A 158 -4.39 34.41 -17.35
C GLY A 158 -3.39 35.18 -18.23
N GLU A 159 -2.17 35.45 -17.76
CA GLU A 159 -1.07 36.03 -18.54
C GLU A 159 -0.86 35.26 -19.87
N ASN A 160 -0.67 35.99 -20.96
CA ASN A 160 -0.60 35.45 -22.33
C ASN A 160 0.78 34.90 -22.68
N ALA A 161 0.93 34.33 -23.87
CA ALA A 161 2.19 33.79 -24.37
C ALA A 161 3.39 34.77 -24.28
N ASN A 162 3.16 36.08 -24.44
CA ASN A 162 4.22 37.11 -24.38
C ASN A 162 4.89 37.20 -23.00
N PHE A 163 4.17 36.89 -21.91
CA PHE A 163 4.76 36.79 -20.57
C PHE A 163 5.79 35.65 -20.47
N PHE A 164 5.67 34.62 -21.31
CA PHE A 164 6.57 33.47 -21.31
C PHE A 164 7.71 33.57 -22.32
N SER A 165 7.67 34.57 -23.19
CA SER A 165 8.70 34.78 -24.22
C SER A 165 10.06 35.07 -23.59
N PRO A 166 11.15 34.47 -24.10
CA PRO A 166 12.51 34.75 -23.61
C PRO A 166 12.95 36.19 -23.92
N ASN A 167 12.33 36.84 -24.91
CA ASN A 167 12.62 38.23 -25.26
C ASN A 167 12.06 39.24 -24.26
N ASN A 168 11.18 38.81 -23.35
CA ASN A 168 10.65 39.64 -22.29
C ASN A 168 11.54 39.54 -21.05
N ALA A 169 12.51 40.44 -20.94
CA ALA A 169 13.50 40.44 -19.86
C ALA A 169 12.87 40.61 -18.47
N ASP A 170 11.88 41.49 -18.34
CA ASP A 170 11.20 41.76 -17.07
C ASP A 170 10.36 40.56 -16.62
N ALA A 171 9.58 39.95 -17.52
CA ALA A 171 8.81 38.75 -17.20
C ALA A 171 9.73 37.55 -16.90
N THR A 172 10.87 37.45 -17.58
CA THR A 172 11.87 36.41 -17.30
C THR A 172 12.50 36.59 -15.92
N ARG A 173 12.88 37.82 -15.54
CA ARG A 173 13.38 38.14 -14.20
C ARG A 173 12.35 37.81 -13.13
N LEU A 174 11.09 38.22 -13.32
CA LEU A 174 10.01 37.94 -12.38
C LEU A 174 9.76 36.43 -12.22
N ARG A 175 9.78 35.66 -13.31
CA ARG A 175 9.65 34.19 -13.26
C ARG A 175 10.82 33.51 -12.55
N GLU A 176 12.03 34.05 -12.71
CA GLU A 176 13.22 33.58 -11.98
C GLU A 176 13.06 33.81 -10.48
N GLU A 177 12.70 35.03 -10.08
CA GLU A 177 12.51 35.41 -8.69
C GLU A 177 11.44 34.55 -8.01
N MET A 178 10.27 34.40 -8.64
CA MET A 178 9.21 33.51 -8.13
C MET A 178 9.67 32.06 -7.97
N ALA A 179 10.47 31.55 -8.92
CA ALA A 179 10.99 30.19 -8.84
C ALA A 179 12.00 30.04 -7.69
N MET A 180 12.89 31.02 -7.50
CA MET A 180 13.91 30.98 -6.45
C MET A 180 13.34 31.18 -5.05
N ASN A 181 12.28 32.00 -4.90
CA ASN A 181 11.55 32.14 -3.65
C ASN A 181 10.81 30.84 -3.29
N ALA A 182 10.17 30.19 -4.27
CA ALA A 182 9.55 28.88 -4.05
C ALA A 182 10.58 27.80 -3.69
N LEU A 183 11.82 27.91 -4.18
CA LEU A 183 12.91 27.02 -3.79
C LEU A 183 13.40 27.29 -2.36
N ASP A 184 13.39 28.54 -1.88
CA ASP A 184 13.68 28.85 -0.46
C ASP A 184 12.66 28.20 0.47
N GLU A 185 11.37 28.40 0.22
CA GLU A 185 10.29 27.78 1.00
C GLU A 185 10.40 26.25 0.98
N LEU A 186 10.79 25.68 -0.16
CA LEU A 186 11.03 24.25 -0.30
C LEU A 186 12.16 23.78 0.60
N LEU A 187 13.30 24.48 0.60
CA LEU A 187 14.49 24.08 1.36
C LEU A 187 14.24 24.18 2.86
N GLU A 188 13.60 25.24 3.33
CA GLU A 188 13.19 25.41 4.73
C GLU A 188 12.32 24.24 5.21
N TRP A 189 11.33 23.86 4.40
CA TRP A 189 10.44 22.74 4.70
C TRP A 189 11.18 21.40 4.73
N VAL A 190 12.06 21.14 3.74
CA VAL A 190 12.85 19.91 3.68
C VAL A 190 13.77 19.81 4.89
N GLU A 191 14.40 20.90 5.33
CA GLU A 191 15.33 20.85 6.47
C GLU A 191 14.64 20.54 7.79
N THR A 192 13.43 21.06 8.00
CA THR A 192 12.68 20.94 9.26
C THR A 192 11.91 19.63 9.37
N GLU A 193 10.98 19.37 8.46
CA GLU A 193 10.00 18.27 8.57
C GLU A 193 10.00 17.30 7.37
N GLY A 194 10.46 17.78 6.21
CA GLY A 194 10.39 17.04 4.96
C GLY A 194 11.49 15.98 4.77
N HIS A 195 11.20 15.01 3.90
CA HIS A 195 12.20 14.07 3.40
C HIS A 195 12.33 14.11 1.88
N VAL A 196 11.22 14.29 1.15
CA VAL A 196 11.20 14.47 -0.30
C VAL A 196 10.40 15.72 -0.66
N ALA A 197 11.02 16.68 -1.34
CA ALA A 197 10.27 17.81 -1.90
C ALA A 197 10.26 17.77 -3.42
N VAL A 198 9.12 18.10 -4.01
CA VAL A 198 8.96 18.21 -5.46
C VAL A 198 8.93 19.67 -5.85
N PHE A 199 9.94 20.11 -6.59
CA PHE A 199 9.99 21.43 -7.22
C PHE A 199 9.36 21.36 -8.62
N ASP A 200 8.06 21.68 -8.69
CA ASP A 200 7.27 21.58 -9.92
C ASP A 200 7.28 22.91 -10.69
N ALA A 201 8.18 22.97 -11.68
CA ALA A 201 8.28 24.02 -12.68
C ALA A 201 8.73 23.43 -14.03
N THR A 202 8.92 24.28 -15.04
CA THR A 202 9.42 23.82 -16.35
C THR A 202 10.93 23.51 -16.32
N ASN A 203 11.72 24.33 -15.62
CA ASN A 203 13.18 24.18 -15.45
C ASN A 203 13.93 23.81 -16.75
N THR A 204 13.50 24.43 -17.86
CA THR A 204 13.88 24.06 -19.22
C THR A 204 15.27 24.52 -19.64
N THR A 205 15.92 25.44 -18.92
CA THR A 205 17.26 25.95 -19.27
C THR A 205 18.34 25.38 -18.34
N LYS A 206 19.56 25.18 -18.86
CA LYS A 206 20.72 24.75 -18.06
C LYS A 206 21.05 25.77 -16.98
N LEU A 207 20.96 27.06 -17.29
CA LEU A 207 21.23 28.15 -16.34
C LEU A 207 20.32 28.07 -15.09
N ARG A 208 19.01 27.85 -15.26
CA ARG A 208 18.06 27.67 -14.15
C ARG A 208 18.47 26.47 -13.29
N ARG A 209 18.80 25.34 -13.92
CA ARG A 209 19.19 24.11 -13.20
C ARG A 209 20.50 24.28 -12.45
N GLN A 210 21.47 25.01 -12.99
CA GLN A 210 22.71 25.40 -12.30
C GLN A 210 22.43 26.28 -11.08
N HIS A 211 21.53 27.26 -11.17
CA HIS A 211 21.12 28.06 -10.00
C HIS A 211 20.49 27.19 -8.90
N ILE A 212 19.61 26.25 -9.28
CA ILE A 212 19.01 25.30 -8.34
C ILE A 212 20.10 24.47 -7.66
N LEU A 213 21.01 23.85 -8.43
CA LEU A 213 22.12 23.04 -7.88
C LEU A 213 23.00 23.84 -6.93
N LYS A 214 23.40 25.06 -7.33
CA LYS A 214 24.23 25.95 -6.51
C LYS A 214 23.54 26.34 -5.20
N LYS A 215 22.23 26.52 -5.22
CA LYS A 215 21.47 26.89 -4.02
C LYS A 215 21.30 25.68 -3.09
N VAL A 216 20.92 24.53 -3.64
CA VAL A 216 20.74 23.29 -2.86
C VAL A 216 22.07 22.79 -2.28
N SER A 217 23.21 23.01 -2.96
CA SER A 217 24.52 22.58 -2.46
C SER A 217 24.99 23.30 -1.18
N LEU A 218 24.37 24.44 -0.84
CA LEU A 218 24.59 25.13 0.43
C LEU A 218 23.98 24.36 1.63
N HIS A 219 23.03 23.47 1.37
CA HIS A 219 22.33 22.71 2.39
C HIS A 219 22.95 21.33 2.55
N ARG A 220 23.32 20.99 3.79
CA ARG A 220 23.90 19.67 4.10
C ARG A 220 22.83 18.59 4.01
N ASN A 221 23.22 17.41 3.54
CA ASN A 221 22.37 16.21 3.51
C ASN A 221 21.13 16.27 2.57
N ILE A 222 21.14 17.17 1.59
CA ILE A 222 20.13 17.23 0.52
C ILE A 222 20.75 16.80 -0.82
N ARG A 223 20.00 16.05 -1.63
CA ARG A 223 20.40 15.65 -2.97
C ARG A 223 19.33 16.05 -3.99
N VAL A 224 19.77 16.69 -5.06
CA VAL A 224 18.91 16.98 -6.21
C VAL A 224 18.79 15.73 -7.09
N VAL A 225 17.57 15.46 -7.54
CA VAL A 225 17.28 14.48 -8.58
C VAL A 225 16.38 15.14 -9.60
N PHE A 226 16.85 15.29 -10.83
CA PHE A 226 16.01 15.84 -11.88
C PHE A 226 15.08 14.77 -12.45
N VAL A 227 13.83 15.13 -12.73
CA VAL A 227 12.86 14.26 -13.39
C VAL A 227 12.36 14.97 -14.64
N GLU A 228 12.91 14.59 -15.78
CA GLU A 228 12.57 15.18 -17.07
C GLU A 228 11.44 14.39 -17.74
N SER A 229 10.36 15.08 -18.09
CA SER A 229 9.23 14.50 -18.81
C SER A 229 9.29 14.92 -20.28
N VAL A 230 9.67 13.98 -21.14
CA VAL A 230 9.76 14.15 -22.59
C VAL A 230 8.58 13.42 -23.25
N CYS A 231 7.90 14.07 -24.17
CA CYS A 231 6.78 13.46 -24.89
C CYS A 231 6.80 13.99 -26.31
N ASP A 232 6.96 13.12 -27.30
CA ASP A 232 6.90 13.44 -28.73
C ASP A 232 5.70 12.75 -29.42
N ASN A 233 5.00 11.84 -28.72
CA ASN A 233 3.77 11.23 -29.20
C ASN A 233 2.64 12.26 -29.36
N GLU A 234 2.17 12.45 -30.61
CA GLU A 234 1.17 13.46 -30.99
C GLU A 234 -0.18 13.28 -30.28
N GLU A 235 -0.72 12.05 -30.23
CA GLU A 235 -2.00 11.74 -29.58
C GLU A 235 -1.98 12.11 -28.08
N LEU A 236 -0.87 11.79 -27.40
CA LEU A 236 -0.70 12.14 -25.99
C LEU A 236 -0.61 13.64 -25.78
N LEU A 237 0.02 14.37 -26.70
CA LEU A 237 0.16 15.82 -26.62
C LEU A 237 -1.15 16.53 -26.84
N GLU A 238 -1.90 16.15 -27.86
CA GLU A 238 -3.24 16.69 -28.12
C GLU A 238 -4.14 16.51 -26.90
N ALA A 239 -4.20 15.30 -26.34
CA ALA A 239 -4.95 15.02 -25.12
C ALA A 239 -4.46 15.86 -23.91
N ASN A 240 -3.15 16.11 -23.81
CA ASN A 240 -2.58 16.96 -22.75
C ASN A 240 -2.92 18.44 -22.95
N TYR A 241 -2.96 18.93 -24.19
CA TYR A 241 -3.29 20.31 -24.52
C TYR A 241 -4.73 20.62 -24.15
N HIS A 242 -5.69 19.83 -24.64
CA HIS A 242 -7.11 20.02 -24.30
C HIS A 242 -7.36 20.01 -22.79
N ARG A 243 -6.72 19.10 -22.05
CA ARG A 243 -6.83 19.07 -20.59
C ARG A 243 -6.22 20.31 -19.94
N LYS A 244 -5.13 20.85 -20.49
CA LYS A 244 -4.49 22.04 -19.94
C LYS A 244 -5.41 23.26 -20.02
N LEU A 245 -6.30 23.33 -21.00
CA LEU A 245 -7.29 24.40 -21.16
C LEU A 245 -8.35 24.42 -20.04
N LEU A 246 -8.53 23.31 -19.32
CA LEU A 246 -9.43 23.26 -18.15
C LEU A 246 -8.85 23.96 -16.91
N ASN A 247 -7.59 24.40 -16.94
CA ASN A 247 -6.96 25.08 -15.81
C ASN A 247 -7.42 26.53 -15.67
N ALA A 248 -7.21 27.09 -14.48
CA ALA A 248 -7.48 28.49 -14.17
C ALA A 248 -6.81 29.53 -15.10
N ASP A 249 -5.77 29.16 -15.86
CA ASP A 249 -5.14 30.06 -16.85
C ASP A 249 -6.07 30.35 -18.06
N TYR A 250 -7.06 29.48 -18.31
CA TYR A 250 -7.91 29.48 -19.51
C TYR A 250 -9.41 29.34 -19.20
N LYS A 251 -9.80 29.34 -17.91
CA LYS A 251 -11.19 29.07 -17.47
C LYS A 251 -12.24 29.96 -18.15
N ASP A 252 -11.90 31.22 -18.41
CA ASP A 252 -12.82 32.22 -18.97
C ASP A 252 -12.54 32.51 -20.46
N LYS A 253 -11.70 31.71 -21.11
CA LYS A 253 -11.35 31.85 -22.53
C LYS A 253 -12.07 30.80 -23.37
N GLU A 254 -12.44 31.16 -24.60
CA GLU A 254 -12.98 30.19 -25.56
C GLU A 254 -11.94 29.09 -25.88
N PRO A 255 -12.35 27.82 -26.03
CA PRO A 255 -11.42 26.70 -26.20
C PRO A 255 -10.43 26.86 -27.36
N GLU A 256 -10.87 27.39 -28.49
CA GLU A 256 -10.03 27.59 -29.68
C GLU A 256 -8.96 28.66 -29.45
N VAL A 257 -9.37 29.81 -28.90
CA VAL A 257 -8.45 30.91 -28.55
C VAL A 257 -7.46 30.47 -27.46
N ALA A 258 -7.94 29.72 -26.47
CA ALA A 258 -7.11 29.17 -25.41
C ALA A 258 -6.07 28.17 -25.94
N LEU A 259 -6.43 27.33 -26.91
CA LEU A 259 -5.53 26.39 -27.55
C LEU A 259 -4.42 27.12 -28.31
N VAL A 260 -4.77 28.14 -29.11
CA VAL A 260 -3.80 28.93 -29.88
C VAL A 260 -2.80 29.64 -28.95
N ASP A 261 -3.27 30.34 -27.91
CA ASP A 261 -2.38 30.98 -26.92
C ASP A 261 -1.49 29.95 -26.20
N PHE A 262 -2.05 28.79 -25.84
CA PHE A 262 -1.27 27.75 -25.17
C PHE A 262 -0.21 27.13 -26.08
N MET A 263 -0.51 26.90 -27.37
CA MET A 263 0.46 26.43 -28.35
C MET A 263 1.57 27.45 -28.57
N GLN A 264 1.24 28.74 -28.67
CA GLN A 264 2.25 29.81 -28.76
C GLN A 264 3.13 29.84 -27.52
N ARG A 265 2.54 29.67 -26.32
CA ARG A 265 3.30 29.53 -25.08
C ARG A 265 4.26 28.34 -25.11
N VAL A 266 3.85 27.19 -25.65
CA VAL A 266 4.74 26.02 -25.81
C VAL A 266 5.92 26.37 -26.73
N GLN A 267 5.66 27.01 -27.87
CA GLN A 267 6.71 27.45 -28.81
C GLN A 267 7.72 28.40 -28.16
N GLU A 268 7.27 29.33 -27.30
CA GLU A 268 8.20 30.21 -26.55
C GLU A 268 9.13 29.42 -25.61
N TYR A 269 8.66 28.34 -25.00
CA TYR A 269 9.51 27.46 -24.19
C TYR A 269 10.45 26.59 -25.04
N GLU A 270 10.00 26.15 -26.23
CA GLU A 270 10.81 25.34 -27.15
C GLU A 270 12.05 26.08 -27.64
N LYS A 271 11.96 27.40 -27.88
CA LYS A 271 13.09 28.26 -28.28
C LYS A 271 14.30 28.19 -27.34
N VAL A 272 14.07 27.92 -26.06
CA VAL A 272 15.10 27.93 -25.00
C VAL A 272 15.24 26.58 -24.29
N TYR A 273 14.56 25.55 -24.78
CA TYR A 273 14.56 24.26 -24.09
C TYR A 273 15.87 23.51 -24.32
N GLU A 274 16.57 23.26 -23.22
CA GLU A 274 17.78 22.47 -23.16
C GLU A 274 17.50 21.22 -22.32
N THR A 275 17.52 20.06 -22.95
CA THR A 275 17.36 18.78 -22.24
C THR A 275 18.46 18.58 -21.20
N ILE A 276 18.24 17.72 -20.22
CA ILE A 276 19.27 17.46 -19.21
C ILE A 276 20.48 16.77 -19.86
N GLU A 277 21.68 17.23 -19.57
CA GLU A 277 22.92 16.63 -20.07
C GLU A 277 23.76 16.01 -18.95
N ASP A 278 24.59 15.03 -19.34
CA ASP A 278 25.50 14.34 -18.43
C ASP A 278 26.59 15.24 -17.84
N THR A 279 26.85 16.38 -18.48
CA THR A 279 27.86 17.39 -18.08
C THR A 279 27.37 18.31 -16.95
N GLU A 280 26.07 18.32 -16.64
CA GLU A 280 25.54 19.12 -15.54
C GLU A 280 26.04 18.62 -14.18
N ASP A 281 26.06 19.51 -13.18
CA ASP A 281 26.57 19.22 -11.83
C ASP A 281 28.01 18.66 -11.83
N ASP A 282 28.89 19.27 -12.63
CA ASP A 282 30.28 18.84 -12.82
C ASP A 282 30.41 17.35 -13.22
N GLY A 283 29.46 16.85 -14.01
CA GLY A 283 29.41 15.45 -14.46
C GLY A 283 28.65 14.49 -13.54
N ASN A 284 28.14 14.98 -12.41
CA ASN A 284 27.50 14.18 -11.36
C ASN A 284 25.98 14.27 -11.34
N ALA A 285 25.36 14.90 -12.35
CA ALA A 285 23.92 15.11 -12.41
C ALA A 285 23.15 13.80 -12.21
N CYS A 286 22.29 13.79 -11.18
CA CYS A 286 21.37 12.70 -10.90
C CYS A 286 20.04 12.99 -11.58
N TYR A 287 19.62 12.17 -12.53
CA TYR A 287 18.38 12.42 -13.25
C TYR A 287 17.68 11.15 -13.72
N VAL A 288 16.39 11.30 -14.01
CA VAL A 288 15.55 10.33 -14.72
C VAL A 288 14.81 11.06 -15.83
N LYS A 289 14.97 10.60 -17.07
CA LYS A 289 14.17 11.05 -18.21
C LYS A 289 13.07 10.02 -18.49
N VAL A 290 11.84 10.49 -18.52
CA VAL A 290 10.63 9.71 -18.80
C VAL A 290 10.14 10.11 -20.18
N TYR A 291 10.17 9.17 -21.12
CA TYR A 291 9.70 9.37 -22.49
C TYR A 291 8.30 8.79 -22.66
N ASN A 292 7.40 9.55 -23.30
CA ASN A 292 6.06 9.11 -23.70
C ASN A 292 5.29 8.37 -22.60
N ALA A 293 5.24 8.98 -21.42
CA ALA A 293 4.54 8.45 -20.24
C ALA A 293 4.98 7.03 -19.80
N GLY A 294 6.29 6.73 -19.91
CA GLY A 294 6.90 5.51 -19.40
C GLY A 294 7.31 4.50 -20.48
N GLU A 295 7.18 4.85 -21.75
CA GLU A 295 7.61 4.00 -22.88
C GLU A 295 9.11 3.72 -22.84
N LYS A 296 9.92 4.73 -22.50
CA LYS A 296 11.36 4.62 -22.29
C LYS A 296 11.77 5.41 -21.06
N ILE A 297 12.68 4.84 -20.27
CA ILE A 297 13.30 5.48 -19.11
C ILE A 297 14.80 5.54 -19.33
N GLN A 298 15.41 6.70 -19.09
CA GLN A 298 16.86 6.86 -18.99
C GLN A 298 17.17 7.39 -17.58
N ALA A 299 17.99 6.68 -16.81
CA ALA A 299 18.34 7.08 -15.45
C ALA A 299 19.86 7.14 -15.27
N ARG A 300 20.34 8.16 -14.55
CA ARG A 300 21.75 8.36 -14.23
C ARG A 300 21.93 8.66 -12.75
N HIS A 301 22.96 8.05 -12.13
CA HIS A 301 23.34 8.19 -10.72
C HIS A 301 22.21 7.99 -9.67
N CYS A 302 21.13 7.30 -10.04
CA CYS A 302 19.98 7.00 -9.17
C CYS A 302 20.24 5.78 -8.25
N GLN A 303 21.28 5.86 -7.43
CA GLN A 303 21.82 4.71 -6.67
C GLN A 303 21.25 4.54 -5.26
N GLY A 304 20.67 5.58 -4.66
CA GLY A 304 20.07 5.47 -3.33
C GLY A 304 18.69 4.84 -3.39
N PHE A 305 18.21 4.41 -2.22
CA PHE A 305 16.96 3.70 -2.07
C PHE A 305 15.79 4.43 -2.74
N LEU A 306 15.49 5.67 -2.34
CA LEU A 306 14.38 6.42 -2.91
C LEU A 306 14.54 6.70 -4.40
N GLN A 307 15.75 7.02 -4.88
CA GLN A 307 15.97 7.21 -6.32
C GLN A 307 15.65 5.92 -7.11
N SER A 308 16.11 4.77 -6.63
CA SER A 308 15.83 3.49 -7.28
C SER A 308 14.33 3.16 -7.27
N GLN A 309 13.63 3.50 -6.18
CA GLN A 309 12.19 3.31 -6.06
C GLN A 309 11.41 4.21 -7.03
N ILE A 310 11.83 5.46 -7.18
CA ILE A 310 11.24 6.39 -8.16
C ILE A 310 11.46 5.88 -9.57
N VAL A 311 12.70 5.52 -9.95
CA VAL A 311 13.00 4.96 -11.29
C VAL A 311 12.13 3.73 -11.57
N SER A 312 12.03 2.82 -10.60
CA SER A 312 11.23 1.61 -10.74
C SER A 312 9.73 1.92 -10.91
N LEU A 313 9.18 2.86 -10.15
CA LEU A 313 7.80 3.32 -10.35
C LEU A 313 7.61 3.89 -11.76
N LEU A 314 8.46 4.84 -12.16
CA LEU A 314 8.33 5.54 -13.43
C LEU A 314 8.44 4.61 -14.65
N GLN A 315 9.21 3.53 -14.53
CA GLN A 315 9.28 2.48 -15.54
C GLN A 315 8.00 1.64 -15.65
N ASN A 316 7.21 1.55 -14.59
CA ASN A 316 6.05 0.68 -14.50
C ASN A 316 4.71 1.41 -14.66
N ILE A 317 4.65 2.74 -14.60
CA ILE A 317 3.41 3.49 -14.82
C ILE A 317 3.02 3.56 -16.31
N HIS A 318 1.72 3.65 -16.57
CA HIS A 318 1.19 3.86 -17.92
C HIS A 318 -0.16 4.59 -17.89
N LEU A 319 -0.63 5.02 -19.06
CA LEU A 319 -1.89 5.75 -19.25
C LEU A 319 -3.06 4.89 -19.78
N GLY A 320 -2.81 3.65 -20.17
CA GLY A 320 -3.85 2.74 -20.66
C GLY A 320 -4.96 2.49 -19.63
N PRO A 321 -6.24 2.50 -20.04
CA PRO A 321 -7.37 2.25 -19.14
C PRO A 321 -7.33 0.81 -18.63
N ARG A 322 -7.72 0.64 -17.35
CA ARG A 322 -7.84 -0.67 -16.69
C ARG A 322 -8.68 -0.57 -15.42
N ARG A 323 -9.17 -1.71 -14.95
CA ARG A 323 -9.86 -1.87 -13.67
C ARG A 323 -9.04 -2.78 -12.75
N ILE A 324 -8.92 -2.39 -11.49
CA ILE A 324 -8.39 -3.24 -10.43
C ILE A 324 -9.52 -3.43 -9.43
N TRP A 325 -10.01 -4.66 -9.28
CA TRP A 325 -10.99 -5.00 -8.26
C TRP A 325 -10.27 -5.55 -7.03
N LEU A 326 -10.54 -4.97 -5.88
CA LEU A 326 -10.12 -5.49 -4.60
C LEU A 326 -11.32 -6.06 -3.86
N VAL A 327 -11.20 -7.29 -3.37
CA VAL A 327 -12.27 -7.95 -2.62
C VAL A 327 -11.68 -8.74 -1.45
N ARG A 328 -12.43 -8.76 -0.33
CA ARG A 328 -12.04 -9.58 0.83
C ARG A 328 -12.30 -11.05 0.54
N VAL A 329 -11.42 -11.90 1.04
CA VAL A 329 -11.70 -13.34 1.18
C VAL A 329 -12.99 -13.55 1.99
N GLY A 330 -13.72 -14.62 1.70
CA GLY A 330 -14.85 -15.01 2.53
C GLY A 330 -14.41 -15.26 3.99
N PRO A 331 -15.25 -14.99 5.00
CA PRO A 331 -14.90 -15.24 6.39
C PRO A 331 -14.62 -16.73 6.67
N SER A 332 -13.55 -17.00 7.42
CA SER A 332 -13.15 -18.32 7.89
C SER A 332 -13.84 -18.69 9.21
N VAL A 333 -13.72 -19.96 9.61
CA VAL A 333 -14.24 -20.45 10.91
C VAL A 333 -13.69 -19.65 12.09
N THR A 334 -12.45 -19.19 12.01
CA THR A 334 -11.77 -18.40 13.05
C THR A 334 -12.10 -16.92 12.96
N SER A 335 -12.16 -16.35 11.75
CA SER A 335 -12.47 -14.92 11.60
C SER A 335 -13.89 -14.58 12.06
N CYS A 336 -14.86 -15.48 11.84
CA CYS A 336 -16.23 -15.35 12.36
C CYS A 336 -16.29 -15.26 13.91
N LYS A 337 -15.26 -15.75 14.60
CA LYS A 337 -15.15 -15.73 16.07
C LYS A 337 -14.27 -14.60 16.57
N GLY A 338 -13.80 -13.70 15.69
CA GLY A 338 -12.87 -12.63 16.05
C GLY A 338 -11.47 -13.11 16.44
N ILE A 339 -11.09 -14.33 16.05
CA ILE A 339 -9.77 -14.89 16.33
C ILE A 339 -8.76 -14.34 15.31
N LEU A 340 -7.64 -13.81 15.80
CA LEU A 340 -6.57 -13.22 14.98
C LEU A 340 -5.73 -14.30 14.28
N GLY A 341 -5.43 -14.08 13.00
CA GLY A 341 -4.48 -14.89 12.23
C GLY A 341 -5.00 -16.28 11.90
N LEU A 342 -4.11 -17.28 11.95
CA LEU A 342 -4.34 -18.67 11.59
C LEU A 342 -4.74 -18.89 10.11
N ASP A 343 -4.56 -20.14 9.67
CA ASP A 343 -4.92 -20.59 8.32
C ASP A 343 -5.99 -21.69 8.40
N THR A 344 -7.25 -21.27 8.52
CA THR A 344 -8.41 -22.16 8.61
C THR A 344 -9.30 -22.07 7.38
N ASP A 345 -10.13 -23.09 7.20
CA ASP A 345 -11.10 -23.21 6.12
C ASP A 345 -12.21 -22.14 6.23
N LEU A 346 -12.92 -21.90 5.13
CA LEU A 346 -14.07 -21.00 5.07
C LEU A 346 -15.18 -21.47 6.02
N ALA A 347 -15.88 -20.50 6.61
CA ALA A 347 -17.15 -20.77 7.29
C ALA A 347 -18.29 -20.89 6.26
N PRO A 348 -19.49 -21.39 6.62
CA PRO A 348 -20.64 -21.38 5.72
C PRO A 348 -20.97 -19.99 5.14
N LYS A 349 -20.87 -18.92 5.95
CA LYS A 349 -20.97 -17.53 5.45
C LYS A 349 -19.87 -17.21 4.43
N GLY A 350 -18.65 -17.73 4.64
CA GLY A 350 -17.52 -17.57 3.73
C GLY A 350 -17.77 -18.17 2.35
N HIS A 351 -18.35 -19.37 2.29
CA HIS A 351 -18.75 -19.98 1.02
C HIS A 351 -19.83 -19.17 0.29
N ARG A 352 -20.80 -18.58 1.01
CA ARG A 352 -21.80 -17.67 0.40
C ARG A 352 -21.15 -16.43 -0.21
N VAL A 353 -20.16 -15.85 0.47
CA VAL A 353 -19.38 -14.72 -0.07
C VAL A 353 -18.59 -15.13 -1.31
N ALA A 354 -17.91 -16.28 -1.27
CA ALA A 354 -17.17 -16.79 -2.42
C ALA A 354 -18.06 -17.01 -3.66
N TYR A 355 -19.27 -17.53 -3.46
CA TYR A 355 -20.27 -17.68 -4.52
C TYR A 355 -20.71 -16.33 -5.09
N ALA A 356 -20.98 -15.34 -4.24
CA ALA A 356 -21.35 -13.99 -4.67
C ALA A 356 -20.22 -13.31 -5.47
N ILE A 357 -18.95 -13.50 -5.06
CA ILE A 357 -17.78 -13.02 -5.81
C ILE A 357 -17.70 -13.69 -7.19
N MET A 358 -17.94 -15.00 -7.28
CA MET A 358 -17.99 -15.70 -8.57
C MET A 358 -19.07 -15.11 -9.48
N ARG A 359 -20.30 -14.91 -9.00
CA ARG A 359 -21.38 -14.30 -9.78
C ARG A 359 -21.03 -12.90 -10.26
N PHE A 360 -20.42 -12.08 -9.39
CA PHE A 360 -19.91 -10.78 -9.78
C PHE A 360 -18.95 -10.90 -10.97
N VAL A 361 -17.97 -11.81 -10.90
CA VAL A 361 -17.00 -12.03 -11.98
C VAL A 361 -17.66 -12.56 -13.27
N GLU A 362 -18.66 -13.42 -13.16
CA GLU A 362 -19.39 -13.95 -14.32
C GLU A 362 -20.19 -12.88 -15.08
N ASN A 363 -20.64 -11.85 -14.37
CA ASN A 363 -21.40 -10.73 -14.91
C ASN A 363 -20.50 -9.59 -15.42
N LEU A 364 -19.18 -9.70 -15.28
CA LEU A 364 -18.26 -8.68 -15.80
C LEU A 364 -18.16 -8.75 -17.33
N GLU A 365 -18.41 -7.61 -17.96
CA GLU A 365 -18.02 -7.37 -19.34
C GLU A 365 -16.53 -7.06 -19.41
N LEU A 366 -15.76 -8.03 -19.92
CA LEU A 366 -14.32 -7.94 -20.06
C LEU A 366 -13.95 -7.78 -21.54
N GLU A 367 -13.27 -6.68 -21.87
CA GLU A 367 -12.67 -6.51 -23.20
C GLU A 367 -11.54 -7.53 -23.46
N ARG A 368 -10.94 -8.02 -22.38
CA ARG A 368 -9.69 -8.78 -22.37
C ARG A 368 -9.70 -9.79 -21.22
N PRO A 369 -9.06 -10.96 -21.38
CA PRO A 369 -8.91 -11.89 -20.27
C PRO A 369 -8.20 -11.23 -19.07
N MET A 370 -8.79 -11.37 -17.88
CA MET A 370 -8.33 -10.73 -16.64
C MET A 370 -7.23 -11.55 -15.93
N GLU A 371 -6.60 -10.98 -14.91
CA GLU A 371 -5.72 -11.73 -13.99
C GLU A 371 -6.33 -11.80 -12.59
N ILE A 372 -6.15 -12.94 -11.91
CA ILE A 372 -6.61 -13.14 -10.53
C ILE A 372 -5.39 -13.31 -9.61
N TRP A 373 -5.38 -12.58 -8.49
CA TRP A 373 -4.29 -12.58 -7.51
C TRP A 373 -4.81 -12.97 -6.13
N THR A 374 -4.12 -13.91 -5.48
CA THR A 374 -4.52 -14.46 -4.19
C THR A 374 -3.33 -14.72 -3.28
N SER A 375 -3.59 -14.83 -1.97
CA SER A 375 -2.63 -15.40 -1.03
C SER A 375 -2.68 -16.93 -1.06
N PRO A 376 -1.61 -17.65 -0.66
CA PRO A 376 -1.63 -19.10 -0.51
C PRO A 376 -2.50 -19.61 0.65
N MET A 377 -3.03 -18.72 1.50
CA MET A 377 -3.86 -19.10 2.64
C MET A 377 -5.10 -19.87 2.19
N LYS A 378 -5.49 -20.90 2.96
CA LYS A 378 -6.62 -21.80 2.66
C LYS A 378 -7.89 -21.04 2.31
N ARG A 379 -8.34 -20.12 3.17
CA ARG A 379 -9.53 -19.29 2.92
C ARG A 379 -9.48 -18.53 1.59
N SER A 380 -8.29 -18.09 1.17
CA SER A 380 -8.09 -17.37 -0.08
C SER A 380 -8.17 -18.30 -1.29
N ARG A 381 -7.55 -19.49 -1.18
CA ARG A 381 -7.62 -20.53 -2.22
C ARG A 381 -9.03 -21.10 -2.38
N GLU A 382 -9.73 -21.33 -1.27
CA GLU A 382 -11.12 -21.78 -1.28
C GLU A 382 -12.06 -20.72 -1.84
N THR A 383 -11.88 -19.44 -1.51
CA THR A 383 -12.67 -18.36 -2.12
C THR A 383 -12.47 -18.36 -3.64
N ALA A 384 -11.21 -18.49 -4.06
CA ALA A 384 -10.85 -18.41 -5.46
C ALA A 384 -11.19 -19.67 -6.27
N SER A 385 -11.37 -20.84 -5.64
CA SER A 385 -11.81 -22.05 -6.34
C SER A 385 -13.23 -21.98 -6.87
N TYR A 386 -14.03 -21.03 -6.40
CA TYR A 386 -15.35 -20.74 -6.99
C TYR A 386 -15.24 -20.00 -8.31
N LEU A 387 -14.14 -19.27 -8.54
CA LEU A 387 -14.07 -18.37 -9.69
C LEU A 387 -14.03 -19.14 -11.01
N PRO A 388 -14.71 -18.62 -12.05
CA PRO A 388 -14.70 -19.27 -13.34
C PRO A 388 -13.32 -19.16 -13.97
N THR A 389 -12.93 -20.20 -14.72
CA THR A 389 -11.65 -20.21 -15.46
C THR A 389 -11.78 -19.60 -16.86
N ARG A 390 -13.01 -19.31 -17.32
CA ARG A 390 -13.26 -18.60 -18.59
C ARG A 390 -12.76 -17.16 -18.50
N ASN A 391 -12.20 -16.64 -19.59
CA ASN A 391 -11.66 -15.28 -19.67
C ASN A 391 -10.57 -14.97 -18.61
N LEU A 392 -9.86 -15.98 -18.14
CA LEU A 392 -8.71 -15.84 -17.24
C LEU A 392 -7.40 -15.90 -18.03
N LYS A 393 -6.59 -14.83 -17.99
CA LYS A 393 -5.25 -14.82 -18.55
C LYS A 393 -4.27 -15.58 -17.67
N ARG A 394 -4.32 -15.33 -16.36
CA ARG A 394 -3.37 -15.86 -15.38
C ARG A 394 -3.97 -15.86 -13.98
N TYR A 395 -3.69 -16.93 -13.25
CA TYR A 395 -3.90 -17.03 -11.81
C TYR A 395 -2.55 -16.88 -11.09
N VAL A 396 -2.45 -15.99 -10.12
CA VAL A 396 -1.22 -15.71 -9.36
C VAL A 396 -1.45 -15.91 -7.88
N THR A 397 -0.60 -16.75 -7.28
CA THR A 397 -0.56 -16.97 -5.83
C THR A 397 0.74 -16.40 -5.29
N THR A 398 0.67 -15.53 -4.27
CA THR A 398 1.87 -14.93 -3.67
C THR A 398 1.72 -14.76 -2.15
N THR A 399 2.78 -15.07 -1.41
CA THR A 399 2.85 -14.85 0.04
C THR A 399 2.82 -13.37 0.41
N LEU A 400 3.14 -12.48 -0.55
CA LEU A 400 3.05 -11.03 -0.35
C LEU A 400 1.62 -10.55 -0.08
N LEU A 401 0.59 -11.35 -0.39
CA LEU A 401 -0.82 -11.07 -0.08
C LEU A 401 -1.30 -11.76 1.22
N ASN A 402 -0.43 -12.43 1.98
CA ASN A 402 -0.80 -13.00 3.28
C ASN A 402 -1.30 -11.90 4.22
N GLU A 403 -2.26 -12.22 5.08
CA GLU A 403 -2.73 -11.31 6.13
C GLU A 403 -1.57 -10.86 7.03
N LEU A 404 -1.73 -9.69 7.66
CA LEU A 404 -0.81 -9.17 8.65
C LEU A 404 -0.59 -10.21 9.75
N GLY A 405 0.67 -10.57 9.97
CA GLY A 405 1.05 -11.58 10.95
C GLY A 405 0.84 -11.13 12.40
N GLY A 406 0.08 -11.91 13.16
CA GLY A 406 -0.22 -11.64 14.58
C GLY A 406 0.90 -12.05 15.53
N GLY A 407 1.95 -12.71 15.03
CA GLY A 407 3.07 -13.22 15.82
C GLY A 407 2.61 -14.13 16.96
N ASP A 408 3.09 -13.87 18.17
CA ASP A 408 2.68 -14.61 19.36
C ASP A 408 1.16 -14.52 19.60
N PHE A 409 0.49 -13.45 19.15
CA PHE A 409 -0.94 -13.23 19.40
C PHE A 409 -1.86 -13.95 18.41
N GLU A 410 -1.32 -14.71 17.46
CA GLU A 410 -2.15 -15.58 16.64
C GLU A 410 -2.95 -16.58 17.48
N GLY A 411 -4.20 -16.81 17.07
CA GLY A 411 -5.14 -17.68 17.76
C GLY A 411 -5.84 -17.06 18.97
N LEU A 412 -5.57 -15.79 19.30
CA LEU A 412 -6.27 -15.04 20.33
C LEU A 412 -7.34 -14.13 19.74
N THR A 413 -8.39 -13.88 20.50
CA THR A 413 -9.36 -12.80 20.23
C THR A 413 -8.84 -11.45 20.75
N TYR A 414 -9.37 -10.35 20.23
CA TYR A 414 -9.01 -9.01 20.73
C TYR A 414 -9.39 -8.81 22.21
N GLU A 415 -10.50 -9.40 22.66
CA GLU A 415 -10.92 -9.39 24.07
C GLU A 415 -9.91 -10.12 24.97
N GLU A 416 -9.38 -11.26 24.54
CA GLU A 416 -8.31 -11.97 25.24
C GLU A 416 -7.01 -11.17 25.26
N ILE A 417 -6.65 -10.50 24.16
CA ILE A 417 -5.47 -9.63 24.10
C ILE A 417 -5.60 -8.46 25.07
N GLU A 418 -6.77 -7.83 25.14
CA GLU A 418 -7.06 -6.75 26.09
C GLU A 418 -6.95 -7.24 27.54
N ARG A 419 -7.55 -8.39 27.85
CA ARG A 419 -7.56 -8.97 29.21
C ARG A 419 -6.19 -9.44 29.68
N PHE A 420 -5.46 -10.17 28.84
CA PHE A 420 -4.20 -10.82 29.23
C PHE A 420 -2.96 -9.99 28.90
N TYR A 421 -3.04 -9.06 27.94
CA TYR A 421 -1.93 -8.23 27.48
C TYR A 421 -2.32 -6.74 27.32
N PRO A 422 -2.88 -6.09 28.37
CA PRO A 422 -3.46 -4.75 28.27
C PRO A 422 -2.46 -3.68 27.79
N LYS A 423 -1.18 -3.81 28.16
CA LYS A 423 -0.11 -2.91 27.68
C LYS A 423 0.05 -2.96 26.16
N HIS A 424 0.00 -4.16 25.57
CA HIS A 424 0.10 -4.33 24.12
C HIS A 424 -1.15 -3.85 23.40
N TYR A 425 -2.33 -4.11 23.98
CA TYR A 425 -3.59 -3.61 23.47
C TYR A 425 -3.60 -2.07 23.39
N ALA A 426 -3.23 -1.41 24.49
CA ALA A 426 -3.13 0.06 24.55
C ALA A 426 -2.08 0.62 23.58
N ALA A 427 -0.90 0.01 23.48
CA ALA A 427 0.14 0.42 22.54
C ALA A 427 -0.33 0.35 21.08
N ARG A 428 -1.08 -0.71 20.73
CA ARG A 428 -1.68 -0.84 19.39
C ARG A 428 -2.75 0.20 19.11
N LEU A 429 -3.57 0.57 20.10
CA LEU A 429 -4.56 1.63 19.93
C LEU A 429 -3.91 3.00 19.75
N GLN A 430 -2.79 3.24 20.42
CA GLN A 430 -2.07 4.51 20.37
C GLN A 430 -1.39 4.75 19.00
N ASP A 431 -0.74 3.74 18.43
CA ASP A 431 -0.14 3.83 17.09
C ASP A 431 -0.34 2.51 16.34
N LYS A 432 -1.51 2.38 15.70
CA LYS A 432 -1.88 1.17 14.94
C LYS A 432 -1.01 0.97 13.70
N LEU A 433 -0.44 2.05 13.13
CA LEU A 433 0.41 1.96 11.95
C LEU A 433 1.74 1.27 12.30
N ARG A 434 2.40 1.74 13.37
CA ARG A 434 3.76 1.29 13.73
C ARG A 434 3.80 0.17 14.74
N TYR A 435 2.72 -0.06 15.49
CA TYR A 435 2.66 -1.17 16.42
C TYR A 435 2.94 -2.49 15.68
N ARG A 436 4.01 -3.15 16.09
CA ARG A 436 4.38 -4.48 15.59
C ARG A 436 3.97 -5.53 16.60
N TYR A 437 3.23 -6.55 16.17
CA TYR A 437 2.94 -7.68 17.05
C TYR A 437 4.23 -8.37 17.53
N PRO A 438 4.30 -8.80 18.79
CA PRO A 438 5.48 -9.48 19.31
C PRO A 438 5.60 -10.91 18.75
N GLY A 439 6.80 -11.47 18.77
CA GLY A 439 7.05 -12.85 18.39
C GLY A 439 7.44 -13.07 16.93
N VAL A 440 7.75 -14.32 16.60
CA VAL A 440 8.13 -14.71 15.23
C VAL A 440 6.93 -14.56 14.31
N GLY A 441 7.12 -13.89 13.17
CA GLY A 441 6.04 -13.63 12.22
C GLY A 441 5.12 -12.47 12.59
N GLY A 442 5.40 -11.74 13.68
CA GLY A 442 4.67 -10.51 14.00
C GLY A 442 4.98 -9.38 13.01
N GLU A 443 3.94 -8.69 12.53
CA GLU A 443 4.03 -7.57 11.60
C GLU A 443 3.32 -6.32 12.14
N SER A 444 3.74 -5.17 11.63
CA SER A 444 3.05 -3.88 11.69
C SER A 444 2.43 -3.55 10.33
N TYR A 445 1.60 -2.50 10.24
CA TYR A 445 1.14 -2.03 8.93
C TYR A 445 2.31 -1.49 8.07
N VAL A 446 3.36 -0.94 8.69
CA VAL A 446 4.59 -0.52 7.99
C VAL A 446 5.28 -1.71 7.32
N ASP A 447 5.37 -2.86 8.01
CA ASP A 447 5.93 -4.09 7.42
C ASP A 447 5.11 -4.55 6.21
N VAL A 448 3.78 -4.51 6.33
CA VAL A 448 2.86 -4.86 5.25
C VAL A 448 3.05 -3.93 4.04
N ILE A 449 3.10 -2.61 4.26
CA ILE A 449 3.38 -1.62 3.20
C ILE A 449 4.71 -1.92 2.51
N SER A 450 5.77 -2.17 3.29
CA SER A 450 7.11 -2.48 2.77
C SER A 450 7.12 -3.71 1.85
N ARG A 451 6.44 -4.80 2.22
CA ARG A 451 6.36 -6.00 1.38
C ARG A 451 5.39 -5.88 0.19
N LEU A 452 4.34 -5.06 0.31
CA LEU A 452 3.39 -4.81 -0.78
C LEU A 452 3.93 -3.89 -1.86
N ARG A 453 5.05 -3.20 -1.59
CA ARG A 453 5.72 -2.30 -2.53
C ARG A 453 5.94 -2.91 -3.92
N SER A 454 6.43 -4.14 -4.00
CA SER A 454 6.62 -4.82 -5.30
C SER A 454 5.29 -5.14 -5.99
N LEU A 455 4.23 -5.43 -5.24
CA LEU A 455 2.89 -5.65 -5.81
C LEU A 455 2.27 -4.35 -6.34
N ILE A 456 2.50 -3.22 -5.68
CA ILE A 456 2.07 -1.91 -6.19
C ILE A 456 2.70 -1.65 -7.57
N LEU A 457 4.01 -1.87 -7.71
CA LEU A 457 4.69 -1.72 -8.99
C LEU A 457 4.15 -2.69 -10.06
N GLU A 458 3.86 -3.94 -9.67
CA GLU A 458 3.21 -4.91 -10.55
C GLU A 458 1.84 -4.42 -11.02
N PHE A 459 0.98 -3.95 -10.12
CA PHE A 459 -0.36 -3.44 -10.44
C PHE A 459 -0.35 -2.12 -11.22
N GLU A 460 0.68 -1.29 -11.06
CA GLU A 460 0.90 -0.12 -11.91
C GLU A 460 1.26 -0.51 -13.35
N ARG A 461 2.02 -1.61 -13.53
CA ARG A 461 2.43 -2.12 -14.85
C ARG A 461 1.32 -2.81 -15.63
N LYS A 462 0.33 -3.39 -14.95
CA LYS A 462 -0.69 -4.22 -15.61
C LYS A 462 -1.57 -3.38 -16.53
N LYS A 463 -1.56 -3.64 -17.83
CA LYS A 463 -2.49 -3.04 -18.82
C LYS A 463 -3.81 -3.80 -18.99
N ARG A 464 -4.11 -4.74 -18.09
CA ARG A 464 -5.31 -5.60 -18.12
C ARG A 464 -6.04 -5.44 -16.80
N ASP A 465 -7.29 -5.84 -16.80
CA ASP A 465 -8.08 -5.87 -15.59
C ASP A 465 -7.57 -6.94 -14.62
N VAL A 466 -7.58 -6.62 -13.32
CA VAL A 466 -7.04 -7.47 -12.26
C VAL A 466 -8.05 -7.60 -11.13
N LEU A 467 -8.31 -8.82 -10.68
CA LEU A 467 -9.02 -9.11 -9.44
C LEU A 467 -8.02 -9.54 -8.36
N VAL A 468 -8.02 -8.87 -7.22
CA VAL A 468 -7.19 -9.19 -6.06
C VAL A 468 -8.08 -9.64 -4.91
N ILE A 469 -8.03 -10.94 -4.58
CA ILE A 469 -8.69 -11.50 -3.41
C ILE A 469 -7.67 -11.48 -2.26
N CYS A 470 -7.93 -10.66 -1.26
CA CYS A 470 -6.99 -10.43 -0.16
C CYS A 470 -7.67 -10.37 1.20
N SER A 471 -6.86 -10.35 2.27
CA SER A 471 -7.37 -10.22 3.63
C SER A 471 -7.46 -8.73 4.04
N GLU A 472 -7.95 -8.44 5.24
CA GLU A 472 -8.38 -7.10 5.65
C GLU A 472 -7.24 -6.07 5.66
N SER A 473 -6.09 -6.39 6.27
CA SER A 473 -4.99 -5.43 6.37
C SER A 473 -4.37 -5.16 5.01
N ILE A 474 -4.35 -6.18 4.14
CA ILE A 474 -3.84 -6.08 2.77
C ILE A 474 -4.76 -5.22 1.93
N LEU A 475 -6.08 -5.40 2.04
CA LEU A 475 -7.07 -4.57 1.37
C LEU A 475 -6.88 -3.10 1.75
N ARG A 476 -6.74 -2.80 3.05
CA ARG A 476 -6.48 -1.44 3.53
C ARG A 476 -5.22 -0.84 2.93
N CYS A 477 -4.11 -1.58 2.90
CA CYS A 477 -2.85 -1.07 2.35
C CYS A 477 -2.94 -0.80 0.84
N LEU A 478 -3.54 -1.71 0.06
CA LEU A 478 -3.72 -1.54 -1.38
C LEU A 478 -4.69 -0.38 -1.68
N MET A 479 -5.82 -0.32 -0.98
CA MET A 479 -6.78 0.77 -1.12
C MET A 479 -6.16 2.12 -0.72
N GLY A 480 -5.38 2.15 0.36
CA GLY A 480 -4.66 3.33 0.82
C GLY A 480 -3.71 3.89 -0.25
N TYR A 481 -2.97 3.03 -0.94
CA TYR A 481 -2.14 3.45 -2.07
C TYR A 481 -2.99 4.08 -3.17
N PHE A 482 -3.97 3.35 -3.72
CA PHE A 482 -4.72 3.84 -4.89
C PHE A 482 -5.57 5.08 -4.60
N SER A 483 -6.09 5.20 -3.38
CA SER A 483 -6.86 6.35 -2.91
C SER A 483 -5.99 7.58 -2.61
N GLY A 484 -4.66 7.42 -2.54
CA GLY A 484 -3.75 8.49 -2.13
C GLY A 484 -3.91 8.90 -0.66
N CYS A 485 -4.24 7.93 0.20
CA CYS A 485 -4.33 8.18 1.65
C CYS A 485 -2.93 8.18 2.27
N GLU A 486 -2.72 9.06 3.24
CA GLU A 486 -1.52 9.06 4.05
C GLU A 486 -1.35 7.73 4.80
N ALA A 487 -0.10 7.27 4.95
CA ALA A 487 0.21 6.01 5.62
C ALA A 487 -0.41 5.91 7.02
N ALA A 488 -0.50 7.02 7.75
CA ALA A 488 -1.11 7.08 9.09
C ALA A 488 -2.61 6.72 9.10
N GLN A 489 -3.33 6.98 8.00
CA GLN A 489 -4.77 6.70 7.89
C GLN A 489 -5.05 5.27 7.43
N VAL A 490 -4.10 4.61 6.76
CA VAL A 490 -4.25 3.26 6.20
C VAL A 490 -4.84 2.23 7.18
N PRO A 491 -4.35 2.09 8.43
CA PRO A 491 -4.88 1.11 9.38
C PRO A 491 -6.33 1.36 9.81
N HIS A 492 -6.85 2.56 9.55
CA HIS A 492 -8.16 3.05 9.99
C HIS A 492 -9.17 3.14 8.85
N LEU A 493 -8.74 2.89 7.61
CA LEU A 493 -9.65 2.86 6.47
C LEU A 493 -10.82 1.91 6.73
N GLN A 494 -12.02 2.40 6.39
CA GLN A 494 -13.26 1.66 6.54
C GLN A 494 -13.19 0.37 5.74
N ILE A 495 -13.72 -0.69 6.34
CA ILE A 495 -13.84 -1.97 5.67
C ILE A 495 -15.25 -2.07 5.15
N TYR A 496 -15.38 -2.33 3.85
CA TYR A 496 -16.64 -2.67 3.23
C TYR A 496 -16.74 -4.19 3.22
N GLU A 497 -17.52 -4.74 4.15
CA GLU A 497 -17.87 -6.16 4.10
C GLU A 497 -18.73 -6.41 2.86
N ASP A 498 -18.63 -7.63 2.32
CA ASP A 498 -19.52 -8.08 1.26
C ASP A 498 -19.60 -7.11 0.07
N THR A 499 -18.48 -6.47 -0.26
CA THR A 499 -18.37 -5.41 -1.28
C THR A 499 -17.10 -5.60 -2.11
N VAL A 500 -17.20 -5.43 -3.42
CA VAL A 500 -16.06 -5.30 -4.33
C VAL A 500 -15.71 -3.82 -4.50
N ILE A 501 -14.43 -3.49 -4.33
CA ILE A 501 -13.92 -2.14 -4.58
C ILE A 501 -13.31 -2.11 -5.98
N GLU A 502 -13.98 -1.45 -6.92
CA GLU A 502 -13.45 -1.20 -8.25
C GLU A 502 -12.60 0.07 -8.24
N LEU A 503 -11.35 -0.07 -8.67
CA LEU A 503 -10.38 0.99 -8.82
C LEU A 503 -10.12 1.22 -10.31
N LYS A 504 -10.25 2.46 -10.77
CA LYS A 504 -9.87 2.89 -12.12
C LYS A 504 -8.75 3.93 -12.03
N PRO A 505 -7.48 3.50 -12.07
CA PRO A 505 -6.36 4.42 -12.04
C PRO A 505 -6.37 5.32 -13.28
N HIS A 506 -6.26 6.62 -13.07
CA HIS A 506 -6.08 7.60 -14.14
C HIS A 506 -4.92 8.53 -13.79
N ARG A 507 -4.73 9.60 -14.56
CA ARG A 507 -3.56 10.47 -14.44
C ARG A 507 -3.44 11.18 -13.08
N ASP A 508 -4.55 11.70 -12.60
CA ASP A 508 -4.58 12.61 -11.45
C ASP A 508 -4.93 11.87 -10.14
N GLY A 509 -5.31 10.60 -10.22
CA GLY A 509 -6.13 9.98 -9.19
C GLY A 509 -6.36 8.50 -9.41
N CYS A 510 -7.39 8.01 -8.74
CA CYS A 510 -8.02 6.74 -9.01
C CYS A 510 -9.50 6.93 -8.72
N ASP A 511 -10.37 6.60 -9.68
CA ASP A 511 -11.80 6.54 -9.37
C ASP A 511 -12.05 5.28 -8.55
N ILE A 512 -12.89 5.40 -7.53
CA ILE A 512 -13.21 4.31 -6.60
C ILE A 512 -14.72 4.12 -6.62
N LYS A 513 -15.15 2.92 -6.99
CA LYS A 513 -16.56 2.52 -6.97
C LYS A 513 -16.74 1.34 -6.03
N LEU A 514 -17.65 1.48 -5.07
CA LEU A 514 -18.05 0.41 -4.16
C LEU A 514 -19.22 -0.35 -4.78
N ILE A 515 -19.07 -1.66 -4.94
CA ILE A 515 -20.07 -2.53 -5.57
C ILE A 515 -20.46 -3.60 -4.55
N PRO A 516 -21.63 -3.47 -3.88
CA PRO A 516 -22.12 -4.50 -2.97
C PRO A 516 -22.28 -5.84 -3.69
N LEU A 517 -21.93 -6.93 -3.03
CA LEU A 517 -22.14 -8.28 -3.53
C LEU A 517 -23.62 -8.65 -3.44
N GLU A 518 -24.12 -9.31 -4.48
CA GLU A 518 -25.47 -9.85 -4.51
C GLU A 518 -25.50 -11.28 -3.94
N PHE A 519 -26.32 -11.49 -2.92
CA PHE A 519 -26.54 -12.80 -2.30
C PHE A 519 -27.90 -13.33 -2.67
N GLU A 520 -28.00 -14.58 -3.08
CA GLU A 520 -29.29 -15.24 -3.23
C GLU A 520 -29.85 -15.69 -1.88
N GLU A 521 -31.17 -15.59 -1.74
CA GLU A 521 -31.90 -16.22 -0.66
C GLU A 521 -32.01 -17.74 -0.94
N GLY A 522 -31.50 -18.58 -0.04
CA GLY A 522 -31.65 -20.04 -0.11
C GLY A 522 -30.46 -20.84 -0.62
N ALA A 523 -29.36 -20.21 -1.05
CA ALA A 523 -28.13 -20.92 -1.44
C ALA A 523 -27.22 -21.19 -0.21
N VAL A 524 -27.51 -22.28 0.52
CA VAL A 524 -26.53 -23.08 1.30
C VAL A 524 -26.93 -24.55 1.25
#